data_AF-A0A7Y5FK45-F1
#
_entry.id   AF-A0A7Y5FK45-F1
#
_cell.length_a   1.000
_cell.length_b   1.000
_cell.length_c   1.000
_cell.angle_alpha   90.00
_cell.angle_beta   90.00
_cell.angle_gamma   90.00
#
_symmetry.space_group_name_H-M   'P 1'
#
loop_
_entity.id
_entity.type
_entity.pdbx_description
1 polymer ?
#
loop_
_entity_poly.entity_id
_entity_poly.type
_entity_poly.pdbx_seq_one_letter_code
_entity_poly.pdbx_strand_id
1 'polypeptide(L)'
;MQRICRLVLFALLAPLVAAAQHQHSPYAGQQRRSLKALSPAEIQMYHEGHGMGLAKAAELNHYPGPKHVLELAQQLELSAAQSAQTQKAYDKMHAQAVRLGKLIVANEQALDSLFAAQKITASQLRTLVTAIATWQGELRLTHLQAHLEMKEILSSAQVAKYDELRGYAKGAPPQHHQKMH
;
A
#
# COMPACT_ATOMS: atom_id res chain seq x y z
N MET A 1 -47.25 62.08 -24.68
CA MET A 1 -46.17 61.20 -25.17
C MET A 1 -44.90 62.03 -25.35
N GLN A 2 -43.90 61.90 -24.49
CA GLN A 2 -42.47 62.10 -24.81
C GLN A 2 -41.57 61.81 -23.59
N ARG A 3 -40.35 61.39 -23.90
CA ARG A 3 -39.36 60.64 -23.12
C ARG A 3 -38.59 61.53 -22.17
N ILE A 4 -38.15 61.00 -21.01
CA ILE A 4 -36.83 61.32 -20.45
C ILE A 4 -36.21 60.04 -19.87
N CYS A 5 -35.14 59.59 -20.53
CA CYS A 5 -34.20 58.59 -20.05
C CYS A 5 -33.57 59.03 -18.73
N ARG A 6 -33.55 58.14 -17.72
CA ARG A 6 -32.57 58.19 -16.64
C ARG A 6 -31.79 56.88 -16.65
N LEU A 7 -30.55 56.97 -17.09
CA LEU A 7 -29.51 55.96 -16.87
C LEU A 7 -29.33 55.80 -15.36
N VAL A 8 -29.63 54.62 -14.83
CA VAL A 8 -29.23 54.22 -13.47
C VAL A 8 -28.09 53.24 -13.62
N LEU A 9 -26.89 53.71 -13.27
CA LEU A 9 -25.65 52.95 -13.22
C LEU A 9 -25.74 51.98 -12.02
N PHE A 10 -26.01 50.70 -12.27
CA PHE A 10 -25.95 49.67 -11.24
C PHE A 10 -24.49 49.27 -11.00
N ALA A 11 -23.91 49.77 -9.90
CA ALA A 11 -22.65 49.27 -9.38
C ALA A 11 -22.87 47.86 -8.81
N LEU A 12 -22.45 46.84 -9.55
CA LEU A 12 -22.41 45.45 -9.08
C LEU A 12 -21.26 45.30 -8.08
N LEU A 13 -21.57 45.39 -6.78
CA LEU A 13 -20.73 44.83 -5.72
C LEU A 13 -20.77 43.30 -5.83
N ALA A 14 -19.72 42.71 -6.40
CA ALA A 14 -19.51 41.27 -6.31
C ALA A 14 -19.03 40.93 -4.88
N PRO A 15 -19.69 40.02 -4.14
CA PRO A 15 -19.10 39.49 -2.92
C PRO A 15 -17.97 38.54 -3.29
N LEU A 16 -16.73 38.89 -2.92
CA LEU A 16 -15.65 37.91 -2.79
C LEU A 16 -16.03 36.93 -1.68
N VAL A 17 -16.73 35.86 -2.03
CA VAL A 17 -16.78 34.68 -1.17
C VAL A 17 -15.45 33.96 -1.36
N ALA A 18 -14.42 34.42 -0.64
CA ALA A 18 -13.20 33.67 -0.48
C ALA A 18 -13.55 32.39 0.30
N ALA A 19 -13.65 31.26 -0.41
CA ALA A 19 -13.79 29.95 0.18
C ALA A 19 -12.56 29.66 1.05
N ALA A 20 -12.66 29.89 2.35
CA ALA A 20 -11.70 29.39 3.34
C ALA A 20 -11.89 27.87 3.48
N GLN A 21 -11.45 27.09 2.50
CA GLN A 21 -11.42 25.64 2.60
C GLN A 21 -9.97 25.16 2.69
N HIS A 22 -9.67 24.54 3.85
CA HIS A 22 -8.42 23.91 4.29
C HIS A 22 -7.39 24.81 4.99
N GLN A 23 -7.71 25.21 6.23
CA GLN A 23 -6.72 25.82 7.14
C GLN A 23 -5.97 24.81 8.05
N HIS A 24 -6.26 23.51 7.99
CA HIS A 24 -5.64 22.51 8.87
C HIS A 24 -4.70 21.57 8.12
N SER A 25 -3.57 21.22 8.77
CA SER A 25 -2.62 20.23 8.26
C SER A 25 -3.30 18.89 7.94
N PRO A 26 -2.89 18.16 6.87
CA PRO A 26 -3.41 16.83 6.57
C PRO A 26 -3.17 15.80 7.70
N TYR A 27 -2.29 16.14 8.65
CA TYR A 27 -1.97 15.31 9.81
C TYR A 27 -2.71 15.74 11.09
N ALA A 28 -3.56 16.77 11.03
CA ALA A 28 -4.32 17.21 12.18
C ALA A 28 -5.17 16.08 12.76
N GLY A 29 -4.99 15.80 14.06
CA GLY A 29 -5.64 14.70 14.76
C GLY A 29 -4.77 13.44 14.86
N GLN A 30 -3.80 13.25 13.94
CA GLN A 30 -2.91 12.08 13.93
C GLN A 30 -1.88 12.10 15.06
N GLN A 31 -1.60 13.26 15.68
CA GLN A 31 -0.77 13.38 16.88
C GLN A 31 -1.34 12.61 18.08
N ARG A 32 -2.59 12.12 18.02
CA ARG A 32 -3.20 11.27 19.06
C ARG A 32 -3.06 9.77 18.80
N ARG A 33 -2.51 9.34 17.65
CA ARG A 33 -2.25 7.91 17.39
C ARG A 33 -1.28 7.33 18.41
N SER A 34 -1.36 6.03 18.67
CA SER A 34 -0.39 5.32 19.51
C SER A 34 1.03 5.36 18.91
N LEU A 35 1.12 5.31 17.58
CA LEU A 35 2.34 5.46 16.79
C LEU A 35 2.09 6.50 15.70
N LYS A 36 2.88 7.58 15.62
CA LYS A 36 2.52 8.71 14.72
C LYS A 36 2.72 8.36 13.25
N ALA A 37 3.77 7.60 12.95
CA ALA A 37 4.16 7.24 11.57
C ALA A 37 3.23 6.23 10.91
N LEU A 38 2.58 5.35 11.69
CA LEU A 38 1.74 4.27 11.16
C LEU A 38 0.31 4.38 11.68
N SER A 39 -0.66 4.23 10.78
CA SER A 39 -2.06 4.04 11.15
C SER A 39 -2.27 2.67 11.85
N PRO A 40 -3.37 2.51 12.62
CA PRO A 40 -3.72 1.21 13.20
C PRO A 40 -3.86 0.10 12.14
N ALA A 41 -4.38 0.44 10.95
CA ALA A 41 -4.51 -0.50 9.83
C ALA A 41 -3.14 -0.94 9.30
N GLU A 42 -2.17 -0.02 9.18
CA GLU A 42 -0.81 -0.38 8.76
C GLU A 42 -0.10 -1.26 9.79
N ILE A 43 -0.26 -0.98 11.09
CA ILE A 43 0.27 -1.83 12.15
C ILE A 43 -0.29 -3.24 12.04
N GLN A 44 -1.61 -3.36 11.85
CA GLN A 44 -2.25 -4.66 11.65
C GLN A 44 -1.73 -5.35 10.39
N MET A 45 -1.57 -4.61 9.28
CA MET A 45 -1.02 -5.17 8.03
C MET A 45 0.40 -5.70 8.19
N TYR A 46 1.26 -5.02 8.95
CA TYR A 46 2.58 -5.54 9.29
C TYR A 46 2.52 -6.78 10.17
N HIS A 47 1.65 -6.79 11.19
CA HIS A 47 1.51 -7.94 12.08
C HIS A 47 0.93 -9.18 11.40
N GLU A 48 0.09 -8.99 10.39
CA GLU A 48 -0.53 -10.05 9.59
C GLU A 48 0.29 -10.37 8.32
N GLY A 49 1.44 -9.72 8.10
CA GLY A 49 2.29 -9.99 6.94
C GLY A 49 1.61 -9.75 5.59
N HIS A 50 0.70 -8.77 5.52
CA HIS A 50 0.02 -8.40 4.29
C HIS A 50 0.99 -7.77 3.28
N GLY A 51 0.75 -8.02 2.00
CA GLY A 51 1.64 -7.58 0.93
C GLY A 51 1.68 -6.06 0.72
N MET A 52 0.69 -5.29 1.18
CA MET A 52 0.64 -3.81 1.14
C MET A 52 1.03 -3.17 -0.23
N GLY A 53 0.88 -3.91 -1.34
CA GLY A 53 1.32 -3.48 -2.67
C GLY A 53 2.84 -3.54 -2.92
N LEU A 54 3.63 -4.12 -2.03
CA LEU A 54 5.10 -4.23 -2.12
C LEU A 54 5.59 -4.98 -3.36
N ALA A 55 4.81 -5.97 -3.83
CA ALA A 55 5.13 -6.78 -5.01
C ALA A 55 4.44 -6.32 -6.30
N LYS A 56 3.85 -5.12 -6.36
CA LYS A 56 3.19 -4.62 -7.59
C LYS A 56 4.09 -4.65 -8.83
N ALA A 57 5.40 -4.43 -8.65
CA ALA A 57 6.36 -4.52 -9.74
C ALA A 57 6.42 -5.93 -10.36
N ALA A 58 6.27 -6.99 -9.57
CA ALA A 58 6.21 -8.36 -10.07
C ALA A 58 4.81 -8.69 -10.59
N GLU A 59 3.79 -8.46 -9.77
CA GLU A 59 2.39 -8.79 -10.07
C GLU A 59 1.92 -8.19 -11.41
N LEU A 60 2.15 -6.89 -11.62
CA LEU A 60 1.71 -6.20 -12.83
C LEU A 60 2.61 -6.45 -14.05
N ASN A 61 3.68 -7.24 -13.89
CA ASN A 61 4.56 -7.68 -14.97
C ASN A 61 4.49 -9.21 -15.15
N HIS A 62 3.34 -9.82 -14.86
CA HIS A 62 3.06 -11.23 -15.16
C HIS A 62 3.86 -12.23 -14.29
N TYR A 63 4.10 -11.87 -13.03
CA TYR A 63 4.63 -12.75 -11.99
C TYR A 63 3.54 -12.98 -10.93
N PRO A 64 2.86 -14.14 -10.92
CA PRO A 64 1.75 -14.40 -10.02
C PRO A 64 2.15 -14.37 -8.54
N GLY A 65 1.26 -13.89 -7.66
CA GLY A 65 1.44 -13.94 -6.22
C GLY A 65 0.91 -15.25 -5.62
N PRO A 66 1.65 -15.92 -4.71
CA PRO A 66 1.29 -17.27 -4.24
C PRO A 66 -0.08 -17.36 -3.56
N LYS A 67 -0.48 -16.32 -2.81
CA LYS A 67 -1.83 -16.24 -2.20
C LYS A 67 -2.92 -16.35 -3.26
N HIS A 68 -2.82 -15.55 -4.31
CA HIS A 68 -3.82 -15.50 -5.37
C HIS A 68 -3.78 -16.74 -6.26
N VAL A 69 -2.61 -17.36 -6.43
CA VAL A 69 -2.48 -18.65 -7.10
C VAL A 69 -3.23 -19.74 -6.33
N LEU A 70 -3.13 -19.77 -4.99
CA LEU A 70 -3.89 -20.71 -4.15
C LEU A 70 -5.40 -20.44 -4.21
N GLU A 71 -5.82 -19.17 -4.17
CA GLU A 71 -7.23 -18.77 -4.32
C GLU A 71 -7.82 -19.22 -5.67
N LEU A 72 -7.00 -19.26 -6.71
CA LEU A 72 -7.37 -19.65 -8.08
C LEU A 72 -6.97 -21.09 -8.44
N ALA A 73 -6.60 -21.92 -7.46
CA ALA A 73 -5.95 -23.21 -7.71
C ALA A 73 -6.78 -24.14 -8.62
N GLN A 74 -8.11 -24.14 -8.46
CA GLN A 74 -9.00 -24.94 -9.29
C GLN A 74 -9.08 -24.42 -10.73
N GLN A 75 -9.19 -23.10 -10.90
CA GLN A 75 -9.29 -22.44 -12.21
C GLN A 75 -7.97 -22.48 -13.00
N LEU A 76 -6.85 -22.58 -12.28
CA LEU A 76 -5.51 -22.77 -12.84
C LEU A 76 -5.15 -24.24 -13.04
N GLU A 77 -6.04 -25.16 -12.66
CA GLU A 77 -5.84 -26.61 -12.75
C GLU A 77 -4.49 -27.04 -12.15
N LEU A 78 -4.15 -26.50 -10.96
CA LEU A 78 -2.89 -26.83 -10.31
C LEU A 78 -2.81 -28.33 -10.03
N SER A 79 -1.71 -28.95 -10.43
CA SER A 79 -1.40 -30.31 -9.99
C SER A 79 -1.18 -30.34 -8.47
N ALA A 80 -1.36 -31.51 -7.85
CA ALA A 80 -1.08 -31.68 -6.41
C ALA A 80 0.36 -31.24 -6.04
N ALA A 81 1.33 -31.47 -6.93
CA ALA A 81 2.71 -31.02 -6.75
C ALA A 81 2.82 -29.49 -6.76
N GLN A 82 2.19 -28.82 -7.74
CA GLN A 82 2.16 -27.36 -7.80
C GLN A 82 1.46 -26.75 -6.59
N SER A 83 0.29 -27.27 -6.19
CA SER A 83 -0.41 -26.80 -4.99
C SER A 83 0.47 -26.91 -3.74
N ALA A 84 1.17 -28.02 -3.55
CA ALA A 84 2.07 -28.21 -2.42
C ALA A 84 3.26 -27.23 -2.45
N GLN A 85 3.86 -27.02 -3.62
CA GLN A 85 4.97 -26.06 -3.79
C GLN A 85 4.51 -24.62 -3.56
N THR A 86 3.36 -24.23 -4.10
CA THR A 86 2.76 -22.90 -3.90
C THR A 86 2.42 -22.67 -2.44
N GLN A 87 1.82 -23.65 -1.74
CA GLN A 87 1.53 -23.53 -0.31
C GLN A 87 2.81 -23.33 0.50
N LYS A 88 3.85 -24.11 0.22
CA LYS A 88 5.16 -23.97 0.88
C LYS A 88 5.77 -22.58 0.64
N ALA A 89 5.70 -22.06 -0.58
CA ALA A 89 6.18 -20.72 -0.91
C ALA A 89 5.38 -19.63 -0.17
N TYR A 90 4.05 -19.77 -0.12
CA TYR A 90 3.17 -18.87 0.64
C TYR A 90 3.52 -18.88 2.13
N ASP A 91 3.62 -20.04 2.76
CA ASP A 91 3.87 -20.17 4.20
C ASP A 91 5.23 -19.57 4.57
N LYS A 92 6.27 -19.87 3.78
CA LYS A 92 7.61 -19.28 3.93
C LYS A 92 7.58 -17.76 3.84
N MET A 93 6.95 -17.22 2.80
CA MET A 93 6.82 -15.77 2.59
C MET A 93 6.03 -15.11 3.74
N HIS A 94 4.90 -15.69 4.13
CA HIS A 94 4.03 -15.12 5.16
C HIS A 94 4.69 -15.13 6.54
N ALA A 95 5.32 -16.25 6.94
CA ALA A 95 6.04 -16.32 8.21
C ALA A 95 7.19 -15.30 8.29
N GLN A 96 7.91 -15.11 7.18
CA GLN A 96 8.94 -14.10 7.04
C GLN A 96 8.36 -12.67 7.14
N ALA A 97 7.27 -12.40 6.42
CA ALA A 97 6.62 -11.10 6.38
C ALA A 97 6.09 -10.69 7.78
N VAL A 98 5.44 -11.59 8.50
CA VAL A 98 4.97 -11.36 9.89
C VAL A 98 6.13 -11.01 10.81
N ARG A 99 7.24 -11.75 10.72
CA ARG A 99 8.41 -11.49 11.55
C ARG A 99 9.03 -10.12 11.27
N LEU A 100 9.23 -9.79 9.99
CA LEU A 100 9.79 -8.50 9.58
C LEU A 100 8.85 -7.34 9.91
N GLY A 101 7.54 -7.50 9.73
CA GLY A 101 6.55 -6.50 10.10
C GLY A 101 6.56 -6.17 11.59
N LYS A 102 6.71 -7.18 12.46
CA LYS A 102 6.91 -6.95 13.91
C LYS A 102 8.17 -6.15 14.22
N LEU A 103 9.28 -6.42 13.51
CA LEU A 103 10.53 -5.66 13.67
C LEU A 103 10.38 -4.21 13.22
N ILE A 104 9.70 -3.96 12.10
CA ILE A 104 9.41 -2.60 11.59
C ILE A 104 8.60 -1.82 12.63
N VAL A 105 7.46 -2.36 13.07
CA VAL A 105 6.58 -1.70 14.06
C VAL A 105 7.33 -1.41 15.37
N ALA A 106 8.16 -2.35 15.85
CA ALA A 106 8.92 -2.14 17.07
C ALA A 106 9.98 -1.02 16.94
N ASN A 107 10.67 -0.93 15.80
CA ASN A 107 11.66 0.13 15.57
C ASN A 107 10.99 1.49 15.36
N GLU A 108 9.85 1.53 14.67
CA GLU A 108 9.02 2.74 14.55
C GLU A 108 8.54 3.22 15.93
N GLN A 109 8.10 2.30 16.79
CA GLN A 109 7.70 2.63 18.16
C GLN A 109 8.86 3.19 18.99
N ALA A 110 10.06 2.62 18.84
CA ALA A 110 11.26 3.12 19.52
C ALA A 110 11.64 4.53 19.03
N LEU A 111 11.57 4.76 17.71
CA LEU A 111 11.81 6.07 17.10
C LEU A 111 10.82 7.13 17.62
N ASP A 112 9.53 6.82 17.56
CA ASP A 112 8.44 7.68 18.05
C ASP A 112 8.63 8.05 19.53
N SER A 113 8.93 7.04 20.36
CA SER A 113 9.10 7.22 21.81
C SER A 113 10.29 8.13 22.14
N LEU A 114 11.41 8.02 21.41
CA LEU A 114 12.58 8.87 21.61
C LEU A 114 12.33 10.32 21.20
N PHE A 115 11.58 10.55 20.12
CA PHE A 115 11.14 11.89 19.73
C PHE A 115 10.15 12.48 20.74
N ALA A 116 9.13 11.71 21.15
CA ALA A 116 8.14 12.14 22.13
C ALA A 116 8.78 12.53 23.47
N ALA A 117 9.82 11.80 23.88
CA ALA A 117 10.58 12.09 25.09
C ALA A 117 11.62 13.21 24.93
N GLN A 118 11.82 13.76 23.72
CA GLN A 118 12.87 14.74 23.39
C GLN A 118 14.28 14.25 23.74
N LYS A 119 14.53 12.93 23.63
CA LYS A 119 15.80 12.28 24.01
C LYS A 119 16.61 11.75 22.84
N ILE A 120 16.10 11.87 21.62
CA ILE A 120 16.76 11.30 20.45
C ILE A 120 18.07 12.05 20.15
N THR A 121 19.14 11.29 19.94
CA THR A 121 20.42 11.80 19.45
C THR A 121 20.57 11.55 17.95
N ALA A 122 21.46 12.29 17.28
CA ALA A 122 21.76 12.09 15.86
C ALA A 122 22.24 10.65 15.54
N SER A 123 22.98 10.03 16.46
CA SER A 123 23.43 8.64 16.34
C SER A 123 22.26 7.66 16.40
N GLN A 124 21.40 7.77 17.42
CA GLN A 124 20.21 6.92 17.56
C GLN A 124 19.25 7.07 16.37
N LEU A 125 19.04 8.31 15.91
CA LEU A 125 18.23 8.59 14.72
C LEU A 125 18.76 7.82 13.51
N ARG A 126 20.06 7.93 13.23
CA ARG A 126 20.70 7.22 12.12
C ARG A 126 20.53 5.70 12.25
N THR A 127 20.78 5.15 13.43
CA THR A 127 20.65 3.70 13.68
C THR A 127 19.23 3.21 13.44
N LEU A 128 18.22 3.86 14.04
CA LEU A 128 16.83 3.42 13.93
C LEU A 128 16.28 3.55 12.52
N VAL A 129 16.50 4.70 11.86
CA VAL A 129 16.05 4.91 10.47
C VAL A 129 16.71 3.91 9.52
N THR A 130 18.00 3.62 9.71
CA THR A 130 18.70 2.61 8.88
C THR A 130 18.14 1.21 9.13
N ALA A 131 17.88 0.84 10.39
CA ALA A 131 17.28 -0.45 10.71
C ALA A 131 15.87 -0.60 10.11
N ILE A 132 15.01 0.42 10.22
CA ILE A 132 13.68 0.45 9.62
C ILE A 132 13.78 0.24 8.11
N ALA A 133 14.64 1.01 7.43
CA ALA A 133 14.83 0.91 5.99
C ALA A 133 15.31 -0.49 5.57
N THR A 134 16.24 -1.10 6.32
CA THR A 134 16.68 -2.47 6.09
C THR A 134 15.53 -3.46 6.18
N TRP A 135 14.72 -3.41 7.25
CA TRP A 135 13.60 -4.34 7.42
C TRP A 135 12.49 -4.14 6.38
N GLN A 136 12.21 -2.90 5.99
CA GLN A 136 11.29 -2.61 4.89
C GLN A 136 11.81 -3.17 3.55
N GLY A 137 13.12 -3.05 3.30
CA GLY A 137 13.78 -3.66 2.15
C GLY A 137 13.64 -5.18 2.13
N GLU A 138 13.96 -5.83 3.24
CA GLU A 138 13.81 -7.28 3.41
C GLU A 138 12.37 -7.76 3.25
N LEU A 139 11.39 -6.98 3.75
CA LEU A 139 9.97 -7.31 3.59
C LEU A 139 9.55 -7.22 2.13
N ARG A 140 9.97 -6.18 1.42
CA ARG A 140 9.71 -6.04 -0.02
C ARG A 140 10.36 -7.16 -0.82
N LEU A 141 11.62 -7.50 -0.50
CA LEU A 141 12.34 -8.62 -1.10
C LEU A 141 11.60 -9.94 -0.88
N THR A 142 11.12 -10.19 0.34
CA THR A 142 10.35 -11.40 0.71
C THR A 142 9.15 -11.60 -0.22
N HIS A 143 8.36 -10.55 -0.45
CA HIS A 143 7.21 -10.64 -1.36
C HIS A 143 7.65 -10.81 -2.82
N LEU A 144 8.62 -10.02 -3.31
CA LEU A 144 9.07 -10.13 -4.70
C LEU A 144 9.68 -11.51 -5.01
N GLN A 145 10.43 -12.09 -4.08
CA GLN A 145 11.00 -13.42 -4.23
C GLN A 145 9.91 -14.48 -4.34
N ALA A 146 8.82 -14.37 -3.57
CA ALA A 146 7.72 -15.33 -3.66
C ALA A 146 7.00 -15.25 -5.02
N HIS A 147 6.87 -14.06 -5.60
CA HIS A 147 6.37 -13.90 -6.97
C HIS A 147 7.32 -14.48 -8.02
N LEU A 148 8.64 -14.37 -7.80
CA LEU A 148 9.63 -15.01 -8.66
C LEU A 148 9.53 -16.54 -8.61
N GLU A 149 9.41 -17.12 -7.40
CA GLU A 149 9.21 -18.56 -7.20
C GLU A 149 7.94 -19.07 -7.93
N MET A 150 6.86 -18.28 -8.01
CA MET A 150 5.64 -18.68 -8.73
C MET A 150 5.87 -18.86 -10.23
N LYS A 151 6.79 -18.11 -10.83
CA LYS A 151 7.14 -18.29 -12.25
C LYS A 151 7.90 -19.57 -12.54
N GLU A 152 8.55 -20.14 -11.53
CA GLU A 152 9.23 -21.44 -11.64
C GLU A 152 8.24 -22.60 -11.46
N ILE A 153 7.19 -22.40 -10.66
CA ILE A 153 6.18 -23.44 -10.35
C ILE A 153 5.11 -23.53 -11.44
N LEU A 154 4.67 -22.41 -11.99
CA LEU A 154 3.57 -22.35 -12.95
C LEU A 154 4.06 -22.45 -14.39
N SER A 155 3.29 -23.15 -15.23
CA SER A 155 3.50 -23.12 -16.68
C SER A 155 3.15 -21.75 -17.27
N SER A 156 3.72 -21.43 -18.44
CA SER A 156 3.36 -20.19 -19.17
C SER A 156 1.87 -20.07 -19.46
N ALA A 157 1.18 -21.20 -19.72
CA ALA A 157 -0.26 -21.23 -19.93
C ALA A 157 -1.04 -20.88 -18.64
N GLN A 158 -0.62 -21.40 -17.49
CA GLN A 158 -1.21 -21.05 -16.19
C GLN A 158 -0.97 -19.58 -15.81
N VAL A 159 0.20 -19.03 -16.13
CA VAL A 159 0.47 -17.59 -15.91
C VAL A 159 -0.45 -16.73 -16.78
N ALA A 160 -0.61 -17.06 -18.07
CA ALA A 160 -1.55 -16.36 -18.94
C ALA A 160 -2.99 -16.46 -18.41
N LYS A 161 -3.39 -17.64 -17.92
CA LYS A 161 -4.72 -17.83 -17.33
C LYS A 161 -4.92 -17.03 -16.05
N TYR A 162 -3.90 -16.97 -15.20
CA TYR A 162 -3.88 -16.13 -14.00
C TYR A 162 -4.09 -14.65 -14.35
N ASP A 163 -3.38 -14.15 -15.36
CA ASP A 163 -3.51 -12.76 -15.82
C ASP A 163 -4.92 -12.46 -16.34
N GLU A 164 -5.56 -13.38 -17.05
CA GLU A 164 -6.98 -13.25 -17.43
C GLU A 164 -7.89 -13.16 -16.20
N LEU A 165 -7.76 -14.12 -15.27
CA LEU A 165 -8.58 -14.20 -14.06
C LEU A 165 -8.41 -12.96 -13.15
N ARG A 166 -7.24 -12.33 -13.19
CA ARG A 166 -6.91 -11.12 -12.42
C ARG A 166 -7.19 -9.82 -13.16
N GLY A 167 -7.61 -9.87 -14.42
CA GLY A 167 -7.93 -8.70 -15.23
C GLY A 167 -6.72 -7.94 -15.76
N TYR A 168 -5.57 -8.62 -15.91
CA TYR A 168 -4.33 -8.06 -16.46
C TYR A 168 -4.16 -8.34 -17.96
N ALA A 169 -5.02 -9.18 -18.54
CA ALA A 169 -5.04 -9.40 -19.98
C ALA A 169 -5.31 -8.10 -20.75
N LYS A 170 -4.62 -7.92 -21.88
CA LYS A 170 -4.78 -6.74 -22.75
C LYS A 170 -6.25 -6.60 -23.17
N GLY A 171 -6.86 -5.45 -22.86
CA GLY A 171 -8.25 -5.13 -23.20
C GLY A 171 -9.24 -5.12 -22.03
N ALA A 172 -8.81 -5.45 -20.80
CA ALA A 172 -9.65 -5.28 -19.62
C ALA A 172 -9.88 -3.77 -19.31
N PRO A 173 -11.13 -3.32 -19.12
CA PRO A 173 -11.38 -1.94 -18.70
C PRO A 173 -10.80 -1.70 -17.29
N PRO A 174 -10.18 -0.54 -17.03
CA PRO A 174 -9.59 -0.26 -15.73
C PRO A 174 -10.68 -0.25 -14.64
N GLN A 175 -10.60 -1.16 -13.67
CA GLN A 175 -11.41 -1.08 -12.47
C GLN A 175 -10.87 0.06 -11.59
N HIS A 176 -11.69 1.09 -11.38
CA HIS A 176 -11.39 2.19 -10.45
C HIS A 176 -11.38 1.68 -9.01
N HIS A 177 -10.21 1.33 -8.48
CA HIS A 177 -10.04 1.22 -7.04
C HIS A 177 -9.81 2.61 -6.45
N GLN A 178 -10.84 3.12 -5.77
CA GLN A 178 -10.80 4.32 -4.94
C GLN A 178 -9.76 4.10 -3.84
N LYS A 179 -8.63 4.82 -3.91
CA LYS A 179 -7.64 4.84 -2.83
C LYS A 179 -8.32 5.42 -1.59
N MET A 180 -8.53 4.60 -0.56
CA MET A 180 -8.79 5.15 0.77
C MET A 180 -7.46 5.70 1.29
N HIS A 181 -7.46 7.00 1.56
CA HIS A 181 -6.37 7.77 2.16
C HIS A 181 -6.33 7.58 3.67
#